data_AF-A0A833UGW5-F1
#
_entry.id   AF-A0A833UGW5-F1
#
_cell.length_a   1.000
_cell.length_b   1.000
_cell.length_c   1.000
_cell.angle_alpha   90.00
_cell.angle_beta   90.00
_cell.angle_gamma   90.00
#
_symmetry.space_group_name_H-M   'P 1'
#
loop_
_entity.id
_entity.type
_entity.pdbx_description
1 polymer ?
#
loop_
_entity_poly.entity_id
_entity_poly.type
_entity_poly.pdbx_seq_one_letter_code
_entity_poly.pdbx_strand_id
1 'polypeptide(L)'
;MHQPATGQENLESLDKRFKRHEDNLAFLKSRIKHLDESIHGLKGSLGRYHSENVAETVSDSSLHTEVETKILQQENSAAGILCWLKANRLSRALDLALTKDVLGVVASLARVDDENLSRLLSEYLGLDAMLAIVCKTYGGVKALENYDGEGSVNSKTGLHGLGSSIGRRINGRFLVICLEDIRSYAGGFVEDDQQRKLALPKPKLPNGQCPSGFLDYAVNMINLEGRNLSYLTASGYGLRETLFYGLFSRLQIYRTRSEMLLALSCITDGALSLDGGMIKKSGVFALGSRKFHKLYLNEWRGHELFIVYE
;
A
#
# COMPACT_ATOMS: atom_id res chain seq x y z
N MET A 1 17.44 59.00 -5.03
CA MET A 1 16.09 59.40 -5.50
C MET A 1 15.67 58.43 -6.60
N HIS A 2 14.75 57.51 -6.29
CA HIS A 2 14.12 56.65 -7.29
C HIS A 2 13.07 57.48 -8.07
N GLN A 3 13.23 57.58 -9.39
CA GLN A 3 12.17 58.06 -10.27
C GLN A 3 11.08 56.99 -10.43
N PRO A 4 9.79 57.34 -10.43
CA PRO A 4 8.71 56.39 -10.63
C PRO A 4 8.62 56.01 -12.12
N ALA A 5 8.58 54.71 -12.41
CA ALA A 5 8.31 54.22 -13.76
C ALA A 5 6.96 54.76 -14.26
N THR A 6 6.93 55.30 -15.48
CA THR A 6 5.75 55.92 -16.09
C THR A 6 4.67 54.87 -16.37
N GLY A 7 3.40 55.21 -16.14
CA GLY A 7 2.27 54.26 -16.18
C GLY A 7 2.08 53.49 -17.50
N GLN A 8 2.71 53.95 -18.58
CA GLN A 8 2.61 53.38 -19.93
C GLN A 8 3.57 52.19 -20.15
N GLU A 9 4.80 52.26 -19.62
CA GLU A 9 5.75 51.14 -19.61
C GLU A 9 5.21 49.97 -18.77
N ASN A 10 4.52 50.30 -17.67
CA ASN A 10 3.84 49.31 -16.85
C ASN A 10 2.68 48.61 -17.59
N LEU A 11 1.92 49.34 -18.41
CA LEU A 11 0.80 48.78 -19.17
C LEU A 11 1.26 47.84 -20.30
N GLU A 12 2.28 48.22 -21.07
CA GLU A 12 2.86 47.35 -22.10
C GLU A 12 3.51 46.09 -21.51
N SER A 13 4.13 46.21 -20.33
CA SER A 13 4.66 45.05 -19.60
C SER A 13 3.55 44.09 -19.16
N LEU A 14 2.37 44.63 -18.83
CA LEU A 14 1.20 43.88 -18.41
C LEU A 14 0.58 43.12 -19.60
N ASP A 15 0.42 43.76 -20.75
CA ASP A 15 -0.10 43.15 -21.97
C ASP A 15 0.79 41.98 -22.45
N LYS A 16 2.11 42.16 -22.41
CA LYS A 16 3.06 41.08 -22.70
C LYS A 16 2.92 39.90 -21.74
N ARG A 17 2.65 40.17 -20.46
CA ARG A 17 2.40 39.12 -19.46
C ARG A 17 1.07 38.40 -19.70
N PHE A 18 0.01 39.14 -20.02
CA PHE A 18 -1.30 38.56 -20.35
C PHE A 18 -1.21 37.63 -21.54
N LYS A 19 -0.60 38.11 -22.64
CA LYS A 19 -0.38 37.29 -23.83
C LYS A 19 0.40 36.01 -23.52
N ARG A 20 1.48 36.11 -22.74
CA ARG A 20 2.25 34.94 -22.29
C ARG A 20 1.41 33.95 -21.48
N HIS A 21 0.53 34.43 -20.61
CA HIS A 21 -0.36 33.56 -19.84
C HIS A 21 -1.43 32.90 -20.71
N GLU A 22 -1.98 33.62 -21.70
CA GLU A 22 -2.91 33.04 -22.69
C GLU A 22 -2.23 31.94 -23.53
N ASP A 23 -1.03 32.21 -24.03
CA ASP A 23 -0.24 31.24 -24.80
C ASP A 23 0.06 29.98 -23.96
N ASN A 24 0.44 30.16 -22.69
CA ASN A 24 0.66 29.06 -21.75
C ASN A 24 -0.62 28.26 -21.49
N LEU A 25 -1.77 28.91 -21.34
CA LEU A 25 -3.06 28.23 -21.17
C LEU A 25 -3.44 27.44 -22.41
N ALA A 26 -3.24 27.99 -23.60
CA ALA A 26 -3.47 27.29 -24.86
C ALA A 26 -2.57 26.05 -24.99
N PHE A 27 -1.30 26.18 -24.65
CA PHE A 27 -0.34 25.07 -24.62
C PHE A 27 -0.76 23.97 -23.63
N LEU A 28 -1.10 24.33 -22.39
CA LEU A 28 -1.53 23.34 -21.38
C LEU A 28 -2.81 22.62 -21.79
N LYS A 29 -3.79 23.32 -22.37
CA LYS A 29 -5.01 22.70 -22.91
C LYS A 29 -4.71 21.69 -24.02
N SER A 30 -3.79 22.04 -24.94
CA SER A 30 -3.34 21.12 -25.98
C SER A 30 -2.67 19.87 -25.40
N ARG A 31 -1.83 20.04 -24.37
CA ARG A 31 -1.20 18.92 -23.65
C ARG A 31 -2.20 18.01 -22.95
N ILE A 32 -3.20 18.57 -22.27
CA ILE A 32 -4.28 17.80 -21.64
C ILE A 32 -5.01 16.96 -22.69
N LYS A 33 -5.40 17.57 -23.82
CA LYS A 33 -6.08 16.85 -24.91
C LYS A 33 -5.25 15.69 -25.44
N HIS A 34 -3.95 15.90 -25.67
CA HIS A 34 -3.06 14.84 -26.14
C HIS A 34 -2.92 13.68 -25.12
N LEU A 35 -2.86 13.99 -23.82
CA LEU A 35 -2.85 12.98 -22.77
C LEU A 35 -4.15 12.19 -22.72
N ASP A 36 -5.31 12.87 -22.85
CA ASP A 36 -6.62 12.23 -22.90
C ASP A 36 -6.74 11.27 -24.10
N GLU A 37 -6.27 11.69 -25.27
CA GLU A 37 -6.22 10.84 -26.48
C GLU A 37 -5.30 9.63 -26.27
N SER A 38 -4.14 9.82 -25.63
CA SER A 38 -3.21 8.74 -25.30
C SER A 38 -3.81 7.73 -24.31
N ILE A 39 -4.47 8.22 -23.25
CA ILE A 39 -5.17 7.38 -22.27
C ILE A 39 -6.31 6.61 -22.94
N HIS A 40 -7.07 7.25 -23.84
CA HIS A 40 -8.13 6.60 -24.59
C HIS A 40 -7.57 5.48 -25.49
N GLY A 41 -6.47 5.75 -26.20
CA GLY A 41 -5.75 4.76 -27.01
C GLY A 41 -5.27 3.56 -26.18
N LEU A 42 -4.65 3.80 -25.03
CA LEU A 42 -4.20 2.75 -24.11
C LEU A 42 -5.38 1.91 -23.57
N LYS A 43 -6.49 2.55 -23.20
CA LYS A 43 -7.72 1.84 -22.80
C LYS A 43 -8.26 0.97 -23.93
N GLY A 44 -8.24 1.45 -25.17
CA GLY A 44 -8.65 0.69 -26.35
C GLY A 44 -7.75 -0.52 -26.59
N SER A 45 -6.42 -0.35 -26.51
CA SER A 45 -5.47 -1.47 -26.61
C SER A 45 -5.69 -2.50 -25.51
N LEU A 46 -5.84 -2.05 -24.25
CA LEU A 46 -6.11 -2.93 -23.12
C LEU A 46 -7.43 -3.71 -23.31
N GLY A 47 -8.46 -3.09 -23.87
CA GLY A 47 -9.72 -3.75 -24.21
C GLY A 47 -9.55 -4.86 -25.24
N ARG A 48 -8.72 -4.63 -26.28
CA ARG A 48 -8.40 -5.66 -27.29
C ARG A 48 -7.62 -6.82 -26.69
N TYR A 49 -6.57 -6.55 -25.91
CA TYR A 49 -5.80 -7.58 -25.19
C TYR A 49 -6.69 -8.48 -24.35
N HIS A 50 -7.62 -7.91 -23.59
CA HIS A 50 -8.55 -8.71 -22.79
C HIS A 50 -9.51 -9.52 -23.66
N SER A 51 -9.96 -9.00 -24.80
CA SER A 51 -10.86 -9.72 -25.72
C SER A 51 -10.18 -10.85 -26.48
N GLU A 52 -8.89 -10.72 -26.78
CA GLU A 52 -8.08 -11.72 -27.48
C GLU A 52 -7.63 -12.86 -26.54
N ASN A 53 -7.37 -12.54 -25.27
CA ASN A 53 -6.92 -13.51 -24.26
C ASN A 53 -8.06 -14.25 -23.51
N VAL A 54 -9.34 -14.03 -23.88
CA VAL A 54 -10.51 -14.73 -23.29
C VAL A 54 -10.47 -16.24 -23.54
N ALA A 55 -9.68 -16.73 -24.50
CA ALA A 55 -9.57 -18.16 -24.80
C ALA A 55 -8.62 -18.95 -23.86
N GLU A 56 -7.70 -18.29 -23.14
CA GLU A 56 -6.71 -18.97 -22.28
C GLU A 56 -6.78 -18.58 -20.79
N THR A 57 -7.60 -17.60 -20.42
CA THR A 57 -7.85 -17.28 -19.01
C THR A 57 -9.11 -18.00 -18.53
N VAL A 58 -8.91 -19.20 -17.99
CA VAL A 58 -9.86 -19.77 -17.02
C VAL A 58 -10.19 -18.66 -16.02
N SER A 59 -11.47 -18.33 -15.90
CA SER A 59 -11.99 -17.23 -15.11
C SER A 59 -11.31 -17.13 -13.74
N ASP A 60 -10.38 -16.18 -13.59
CA ASP A 60 -9.69 -15.85 -12.34
C ASP A 60 -10.62 -15.14 -11.32
N SER A 61 -11.94 -15.33 -11.48
CA SER A 61 -12.99 -14.75 -10.67
C SER A 61 -13.53 -15.69 -9.60
N SER A 62 -12.91 -16.85 -9.35
CA SER A 62 -13.45 -17.85 -8.41
C SER A 62 -12.45 -18.49 -7.45
N LEU A 63 -11.16 -18.19 -7.51
CA LEU A 63 -10.19 -18.71 -6.53
C LEU A 63 -9.79 -17.60 -5.57
N HIS A 64 -10.56 -17.47 -4.49
CA HIS A 64 -10.10 -16.73 -3.32
C HIS A 64 -8.72 -17.22 -2.92
N THR A 65 -7.77 -16.28 -2.76
CA THR A 65 -6.47 -16.64 -2.20
C THR A 65 -6.65 -17.23 -0.81
N GLU A 66 -5.73 -18.09 -0.36
CA GLU A 66 -5.83 -18.69 0.97
C GLU A 66 -5.97 -17.62 2.07
N VAL A 67 -5.30 -16.48 1.91
CA VAL A 67 -5.42 -15.34 2.82
C VAL A 67 -6.81 -14.70 2.76
N GLU A 68 -7.39 -14.51 1.58
CA GLU A 68 -8.77 -14.00 1.46
C GLU A 68 -9.78 -14.92 2.15
N THR A 69 -9.66 -16.24 1.99
CA THR A 69 -10.53 -17.18 2.69
C THR A 69 -10.40 -17.06 4.22
N LYS A 70 -9.19 -16.82 4.73
CA LYS A 70 -8.92 -16.62 6.15
C LYS A 70 -9.43 -15.29 6.67
N ILE A 71 -9.43 -14.23 5.85
CA ILE A 71 -10.07 -12.96 6.20
C ILE A 71 -11.58 -13.12 6.21
N LEU A 72 -12.16 -13.85 5.25
CA LEU A 72 -13.60 -14.13 5.20
C LEU A 72 -14.09 -14.92 6.43
N GLN A 73 -13.26 -15.81 6.98
CA GLN A 73 -13.53 -16.50 8.25
C GLN A 73 -13.61 -15.56 9.47
N GLN A 74 -13.11 -14.32 9.37
CA GLN A 74 -13.26 -13.28 10.40
C GLN A 74 -14.59 -12.54 10.24
N GLU A 75 -15.70 -13.27 10.36
CA GLU A 75 -17.03 -12.82 9.89
C GLU A 75 -17.53 -11.51 10.52
N ASN A 76 -17.15 -11.24 11.77
CA ASN A 76 -17.54 -10.04 12.52
C ASN A 76 -16.46 -8.95 12.55
N SER A 77 -15.40 -9.11 11.75
CA SER A 77 -14.38 -8.08 11.59
C SER A 77 -14.71 -7.15 10.42
N ALA A 78 -14.28 -5.90 10.50
CA ALA A 78 -14.41 -4.94 9.40
C ALA A 78 -13.76 -5.46 8.10
N ALA A 79 -12.59 -6.09 8.21
CA ALA A 79 -11.88 -6.72 7.08
C ALA A 79 -12.69 -7.87 6.46
N GLY A 80 -13.28 -8.75 7.28
CA GLY A 80 -14.10 -9.87 6.81
C GLY A 80 -15.36 -9.39 6.07
N ILE A 81 -16.02 -8.35 6.58
CA ILE A 81 -17.16 -7.71 5.91
C ILE A 81 -16.72 -7.08 4.58
N LEU A 82 -15.62 -6.31 4.58
CA LEU A 82 -15.09 -5.70 3.36
C LEU A 82 -14.74 -6.74 2.29
N CYS A 83 -14.03 -7.81 2.67
CA CYS A 83 -13.70 -8.91 1.77
C CYS A 83 -14.96 -9.61 1.25
N TRP A 84 -15.96 -9.84 2.11
CA TRP A 84 -17.22 -10.45 1.71
C TRP A 84 -17.97 -9.58 0.69
N LEU A 85 -18.00 -8.26 0.90
CA LEU A 85 -18.63 -7.31 -0.02
C LEU A 85 -17.91 -7.30 -1.38
N LYS A 86 -16.57 -7.30 -1.39
CA LYS A 86 -15.76 -7.40 -2.62
C LYS A 86 -16.00 -8.70 -3.38
N ALA A 87 -16.12 -9.82 -2.66
CA ALA A 87 -16.33 -11.15 -3.24
C ALA A 87 -17.72 -11.32 -3.85
N ASN A 88 -18.77 -10.86 -3.16
CA ASN A 88 -20.15 -11.20 -3.52
C ASN A 88 -20.84 -10.17 -4.45
N ARG A 89 -20.16 -9.09 -4.86
CA ARG A 89 -20.67 -8.06 -5.79
C ARG A 89 -22.14 -7.63 -5.53
N LEU A 90 -22.53 -7.56 -4.26
CA LEU A 90 -23.86 -7.09 -3.87
C LEU A 90 -23.85 -5.56 -3.78
N SER A 91 -24.12 -4.92 -4.93
CA SER A 91 -24.63 -3.54 -5.13
C SER A 91 -23.76 -2.63 -5.98
N ARG A 92 -24.02 -2.67 -7.29
CA ARG A 92 -23.45 -1.81 -8.36
C ARG A 92 -23.66 -0.29 -8.18
N ALA A 93 -24.29 0.17 -7.10
CA ALA A 93 -24.64 1.59 -6.87
C ALA A 93 -24.15 2.17 -5.53
N LEU A 94 -24.10 1.38 -4.45
CA LEU A 94 -23.51 1.79 -3.16
C LEU A 94 -21.98 1.61 -3.12
N ASP A 95 -21.46 0.85 -4.09
CA ASP A 95 -20.06 0.47 -4.28
C ASP A 95 -19.09 1.64 -4.50
N LEU A 96 -19.48 2.68 -5.24
CA LEU A 96 -18.49 3.52 -5.94
C LEU A 96 -17.61 4.41 -5.06
N ALA A 97 -18.07 4.84 -3.88
CA ALA A 97 -17.26 5.71 -3.02
C ALA A 97 -16.27 4.92 -2.15
N LEU A 98 -16.75 3.86 -1.49
CA LEU A 98 -15.93 2.98 -0.67
C LEU A 98 -14.93 2.16 -1.51
N THR A 99 -15.35 1.62 -2.66
CA THR A 99 -14.45 0.78 -3.49
C THR A 99 -13.35 1.57 -4.19
N LYS A 100 -13.55 2.86 -4.51
CA LYS A 100 -12.55 3.67 -5.21
C LYS A 100 -11.36 4.03 -4.33
N ASP A 101 -11.63 4.29 -3.05
CA ASP A 101 -10.62 4.76 -2.10
C ASP A 101 -10.00 3.61 -1.30
N VAL A 102 -10.79 2.58 -0.97
CA VAL A 102 -10.30 1.42 -0.20
C VAL A 102 -9.51 0.48 -1.10
N LEU A 103 -8.19 0.47 -0.90
CA LEU A 103 -7.27 -0.43 -1.61
C LEU A 103 -7.50 -1.88 -1.21
N GLY A 104 -7.63 -2.14 0.08
CA GLY A 104 -7.80 -3.51 0.60
C GLY A 104 -7.45 -3.62 2.07
N VAL A 105 -7.16 -4.85 2.48
CA VAL A 105 -6.73 -5.18 3.83
C VAL A 105 -5.21 -5.44 3.79
N VAL A 106 -4.45 -5.04 4.80
CA VAL A 106 -2.97 -5.18 4.80
C VAL A 106 -2.52 -6.59 4.40
N ALA A 107 -3.14 -7.63 4.95
CA ALA A 107 -2.83 -9.02 4.64
C ALA A 107 -2.95 -9.40 3.15
N SER A 108 -3.81 -8.71 2.39
CA SER A 108 -4.03 -8.98 0.96
C SER A 108 -3.21 -8.08 0.02
N LEU A 109 -2.47 -7.10 0.54
CA LEU A 109 -1.80 -6.07 -0.26
C LEU A 109 -0.32 -6.37 -0.55
N ALA A 110 0.25 -7.39 0.11
CA ALA A 110 1.60 -7.88 -0.15
C ALA A 110 1.65 -9.41 -0.16
N ARG A 111 2.66 -9.93 -0.86
CA ARG A 111 3.00 -11.34 -0.92
C ARG A 111 4.42 -11.57 -0.43
N VAL A 112 4.70 -12.76 0.04
CA VAL A 112 6.04 -13.18 0.51
C VAL A 112 6.29 -14.58 -0.04
N ASP A 113 7.47 -14.80 -0.62
CA ASP A 113 7.82 -16.07 -1.28
C ASP A 113 7.99 -17.19 -0.24
N ASP A 114 8.58 -16.85 0.92
CA ASP A 114 8.85 -17.79 1.99
C ASP A 114 7.70 -17.83 3.01
N GLU A 115 7.09 -19.00 3.17
CA GLU A 115 5.95 -19.21 4.06
C GLU A 115 6.30 -18.96 5.53
N ASN A 116 7.53 -19.30 5.95
CA ASN A 116 7.98 -19.09 7.32
C ASN A 116 8.17 -17.59 7.61
N LEU A 117 8.78 -16.84 6.70
CA LEU A 117 8.91 -15.39 6.76
C LEU A 117 7.54 -14.72 6.79
N SER A 118 6.61 -15.17 5.94
CA SER A 118 5.23 -14.67 5.94
C SER A 118 4.57 -14.81 7.32
N ARG A 119 4.71 -15.97 7.97
CA ARG A 119 4.22 -16.21 9.33
C ARG A 119 4.91 -15.31 10.36
N LEU A 120 6.23 -15.15 10.29
CA LEU A 120 7.01 -14.32 11.22
C LEU A 120 6.64 -12.83 11.10
N LEU A 121 6.46 -12.32 9.87
CA LEU A 121 6.02 -10.95 9.63
C LEU A 121 4.60 -10.72 10.14
N SER A 122 3.70 -11.69 9.96
CA SER A 122 2.35 -11.63 10.51
C SER A 122 2.36 -11.63 12.05
N GLU A 123 3.18 -12.47 12.68
CA GLU A 123 3.35 -12.46 14.14
C GLU A 123 3.93 -11.14 14.64
N TYR A 124 4.88 -10.56 13.91
CA TYR A 124 5.49 -9.28 14.25
C TYR A 124 4.47 -8.13 14.23
N LEU A 125 3.68 -8.04 13.15
CA LEU A 125 2.63 -7.03 12.98
C LEU A 125 1.47 -7.22 13.94
N GLY A 126 1.07 -8.47 14.18
CA GLY A 126 -0.11 -8.83 14.96
C GLY A 126 -1.40 -8.78 14.14
N LEU A 127 -2.44 -9.40 14.68
CA LEU A 127 -3.72 -9.61 13.98
C LEU A 127 -4.41 -8.29 13.59
N ASP A 128 -4.45 -7.31 14.49
CA ASP A 128 -5.14 -6.04 14.25
C ASP A 128 -4.52 -5.26 13.07
N ALA A 129 -3.18 -5.22 12.99
CA ALA A 129 -2.48 -4.58 11.88
C ALA A 129 -2.67 -5.36 10.57
N MET A 130 -2.67 -6.70 10.62
CA MET A 130 -2.92 -7.54 9.45
C MET A 130 -4.35 -7.40 8.91
N LEU A 131 -5.33 -7.13 9.78
CA LEU A 131 -6.73 -6.86 9.42
C LEU A 131 -7.02 -5.38 9.15
N ALA A 132 -6.02 -4.49 9.20
CA ALA A 132 -6.25 -3.07 8.98
C ALA A 132 -6.71 -2.80 7.53
N ILE A 133 -7.71 -1.93 7.38
CA ILE A 133 -8.21 -1.48 6.07
C ILE A 133 -7.33 -0.32 5.60
N VAL A 134 -6.91 -0.35 4.34
CA VAL A 134 -6.08 0.71 3.75
C VAL A 134 -6.91 1.55 2.80
N CYS A 135 -7.00 2.85 3.09
CA CYS A 135 -7.62 3.89 2.27
C CYS A 135 -6.55 4.75 1.61
N LYS A 136 -6.82 5.27 0.41
CA LYS A 136 -5.95 6.25 -0.23
C LYS A 136 -5.99 7.59 0.51
N THR A 137 -7.21 8.06 0.80
CA THR A 137 -7.46 9.42 1.30
C THR A 137 -8.19 9.38 2.64
N TYR A 138 -8.12 10.50 3.37
CA TYR A 138 -8.93 10.69 4.58
C TYR A 138 -10.44 10.69 4.28
N GLY A 139 -10.84 11.04 3.04
CA GLY A 139 -12.21 10.90 2.57
C GLY A 139 -12.70 9.45 2.60
N GLY A 140 -11.85 8.49 2.22
CA GLY A 140 -12.15 7.06 2.34
C GLY A 140 -12.30 6.61 3.78
N VAL A 141 -11.46 7.12 4.69
CA VAL A 141 -11.58 6.84 6.14
C VAL A 141 -12.92 7.29 6.68
N LYS A 142 -13.35 8.52 6.37
CA LYS A 142 -14.68 9.02 6.77
C LYS A 142 -15.83 8.22 6.18
N ALA A 143 -15.66 7.70 4.96
CA ALA A 143 -16.70 6.89 4.33
C ALA A 143 -16.93 5.54 5.06
N LEU A 144 -15.91 5.02 5.77
CA LEU A 144 -16.02 3.77 6.52
C LEU A 144 -16.81 3.92 7.82
N GLU A 145 -16.69 5.04 8.52
CA GLU A 145 -17.35 5.27 9.81
C GLU A 145 -17.83 6.71 9.96
N ASN A 146 -19.10 6.86 10.36
CA ASN A 146 -19.70 8.14 10.70
C ASN A 146 -20.18 8.14 12.14
N TYR A 147 -20.22 9.33 12.73
CA TYR A 147 -20.74 9.59 14.06
C TYR A 147 -22.02 10.42 13.97
N ASP A 148 -22.94 10.23 14.91
CA ASP A 148 -24.10 11.11 15.07
C ASP A 148 -23.73 12.42 15.78
N GLY A 149 -24.72 13.29 15.99
CA GLY A 149 -24.51 14.59 16.65
C GLY A 149 -24.00 14.49 18.10
N GLU A 150 -24.18 13.34 18.75
CA GLU A 150 -23.72 13.05 20.10
C GLU A 150 -22.31 12.41 20.11
N GLY A 151 -21.71 12.20 18.94
CA GLY A 151 -20.40 11.55 18.80
C GLY A 151 -20.45 10.03 18.94
N SER A 152 -21.64 9.41 18.88
CA SER A 152 -21.80 7.95 18.89
C SER A 152 -21.72 7.37 17.48
N VAL A 153 -21.18 6.16 17.34
CA VAL A 153 -21.03 5.49 16.03
C VAL A 153 -22.42 5.24 15.41
N ASN A 154 -22.62 5.72 14.20
CA ASN A 154 -23.85 5.50 13.47
C ASN A 154 -23.86 4.11 12.82
N SER A 155 -24.54 3.16 13.47
CA SER A 155 -24.62 1.76 13.04
C SER A 155 -25.34 1.53 11.69
N LYS A 156 -26.00 2.55 11.13
CA LYS A 156 -26.78 2.46 9.89
C LYS A 156 -26.02 2.93 8.64
N THR A 157 -24.81 3.47 8.80
CA THR A 157 -24.04 4.07 7.70
C THR A 157 -22.66 3.44 7.55
N GLY A 158 -21.96 3.78 6.46
CA GLY A 158 -20.60 3.30 6.20
C GLY A 158 -20.51 1.78 6.21
N LEU A 159 -19.40 1.26 6.74
CA LEU A 159 -19.16 -0.18 6.79
C LEU A 159 -20.11 -0.90 7.77
N HIS A 160 -20.56 -0.24 8.83
CA HIS A 160 -21.52 -0.79 9.80
C HIS A 160 -22.91 -1.03 9.17
N GLY A 161 -23.39 -0.07 8.38
CA GLY A 161 -24.64 -0.20 7.64
C GLY A 161 -24.57 -1.31 6.58
N LEU A 162 -23.45 -1.37 5.85
CA LEU A 162 -23.22 -2.44 4.87
C LEU A 162 -23.15 -3.82 5.55
N GLY A 163 -22.40 -3.94 6.65
CA GLY A 163 -22.38 -5.17 7.47
C GLY A 163 -23.77 -5.59 7.91
N SER A 164 -24.56 -4.65 8.44
CA SER A 164 -25.91 -4.93 8.94
C SER A 164 -26.84 -5.44 7.83
N SER A 165 -26.71 -4.92 6.60
CA SER A 165 -27.50 -5.36 5.44
C SER A 165 -27.26 -6.81 5.03
N ILE A 166 -26.11 -7.38 5.42
CA ILE A 166 -25.71 -8.77 5.14
C ILE A 166 -25.77 -9.64 6.41
N GLY A 167 -26.43 -9.14 7.48
CA GLY A 167 -26.59 -9.84 8.74
C GLY A 167 -25.34 -9.93 9.61
N ARG A 168 -24.29 -9.15 9.32
CA ARG A 168 -23.02 -9.12 10.07
C ARG A 168 -22.91 -7.84 10.88
N ARG A 169 -22.22 -7.89 12.02
CA ARG A 169 -21.95 -6.72 12.86
C ARG A 169 -20.47 -6.62 13.16
N ILE A 170 -19.94 -5.40 13.06
CA ILE A 170 -18.56 -5.12 13.46
C ILE A 170 -18.55 -4.96 14.97
N ASN A 171 -17.78 -5.80 15.66
CA ASN A 171 -17.61 -5.71 17.10
C ASN A 171 -16.24 -5.09 17.43
N GLY A 172 -16.24 -4.06 18.28
CA GLY A 172 -15.02 -3.41 18.73
C GLY A 172 -14.41 -2.47 17.69
N ARG A 173 -13.17 -2.07 17.94
CA ARG A 173 -12.42 -1.16 17.06
C ARG A 173 -11.76 -1.95 15.93
N PHE A 174 -11.66 -1.33 14.77
CA PHE A 174 -10.83 -1.81 13.67
C PHE A 174 -9.87 -0.72 13.23
N LEU A 175 -8.72 -1.12 12.69
CA LEU A 175 -7.72 -0.17 12.24
C LEU A 175 -7.96 0.23 10.79
N VAL A 176 -7.85 1.53 10.52
CA VAL A 176 -7.84 2.08 9.17
C VAL A 176 -6.57 2.88 8.99
N ILE A 177 -5.88 2.62 7.88
CA ILE A 177 -4.63 3.28 7.50
C ILE A 177 -4.93 4.17 6.29
N CYS A 178 -4.69 5.48 6.43
CA CYS A 178 -4.76 6.45 5.34
C CYS A 178 -3.38 6.60 4.70
N LEU A 179 -3.23 6.31 3.41
CA LEU A 179 -1.93 6.41 2.73
C LEU A 179 -1.42 7.84 2.64
N GLU A 180 -2.28 8.81 2.37
CA GLU A 180 -1.89 10.23 2.25
C GLU A 180 -1.39 10.82 3.58
N ASP A 181 -1.86 10.30 4.72
CA ASP A 181 -1.46 10.78 6.04
C ASP A 181 -0.23 10.03 6.61
N ILE A 182 0.22 8.96 5.94
CA ILE A 182 1.47 8.29 6.31
C ILE A 182 2.66 9.04 5.74
N ARG A 183 3.67 9.27 6.60
CA ARG A 183 4.97 9.75 6.15
C ARG A 183 5.64 8.71 5.24
N SER A 184 5.81 9.06 3.97
CA SER A 184 6.55 8.24 3.02
C SER A 184 8.05 8.18 3.33
N TYR A 185 8.69 7.12 2.85
CA TYR A 185 10.15 7.03 2.82
C TYR A 185 10.72 8.10 1.88
N ALA A 186 11.62 8.92 2.41
CA ALA A 186 12.22 10.03 1.68
C ALA A 186 13.55 9.69 0.99
N GLY A 187 14.01 8.43 1.06
CA GLY A 187 15.23 8.00 0.38
C GLY A 187 14.98 7.47 -1.03
N GLY A 188 16.05 6.99 -1.67
CA GLY A 188 16.00 6.47 -3.04
C GLY A 188 15.48 5.04 -3.17
N PHE A 189 15.31 4.61 -4.41
CA PHE A 189 14.99 3.23 -4.77
C PHE A 189 16.24 2.56 -5.34
N VAL A 190 16.26 1.22 -5.32
CA VAL A 190 17.27 0.44 -6.04
C VAL A 190 17.08 0.68 -7.55
N GLU A 191 18.16 1.00 -8.24
CA GLU A 191 18.15 1.25 -9.69
C GLU A 191 17.72 0.00 -10.45
N ASP A 192 16.90 0.19 -11.48
CA ASP A 192 16.38 -0.85 -12.39
C ASP A 192 15.69 -2.05 -11.71
N ASP A 193 15.24 -1.91 -10.46
CA ASP A 193 14.51 -2.94 -9.73
C ASP A 193 13.00 -2.92 -10.05
N GLN A 194 12.51 -4.00 -10.66
CA GLN A 194 11.10 -4.16 -11.06
C GLN A 194 10.11 -4.12 -9.89
N GLN A 195 10.57 -4.45 -8.68
CA GLN A 195 9.77 -4.42 -7.45
C GLN A 195 9.88 -3.07 -6.71
N ARG A 196 10.58 -2.08 -7.29
CA ARG A 196 10.87 -0.77 -6.70
C ARG A 196 11.32 -0.88 -5.24
N LYS A 197 12.29 -1.75 -4.96
CA LYS A 197 12.87 -1.90 -3.62
C LYS A 197 13.48 -0.59 -3.12
N LEU A 198 13.42 -0.38 -1.80
CA LEU A 198 13.97 0.82 -1.17
C LEU A 198 15.49 0.70 -1.06
N ALA A 199 16.23 1.75 -1.44
CA ALA A 199 17.67 1.83 -1.26
C ALA A 199 18.00 2.17 0.20
N LEU A 200 17.90 1.17 1.08
CA LEU A 200 18.21 1.29 2.50
C LEU A 200 19.68 0.94 2.74
N PRO A 201 20.45 1.77 3.47
CA PRO A 201 21.81 1.44 3.83
C PRO A 201 21.87 0.14 4.64
N LYS A 202 22.77 -0.78 4.28
CA LYS A 202 22.99 -2.00 5.07
C LYS A 202 23.43 -1.66 6.51
N PRO A 203 22.98 -2.41 7.52
CA PRO A 203 23.43 -2.20 8.89
C PRO A 203 24.94 -2.41 9.00
N LYS A 204 25.58 -1.65 9.88
CA LYS A 204 27.03 -1.72 10.12
C LYS A 204 27.29 -1.89 11.61
N LEU A 205 28.09 -2.89 11.94
CA LEU A 205 28.66 -3.08 13.28
C LEU A 205 29.70 -1.98 13.57
N PRO A 206 30.15 -1.83 14.83
CA PRO A 206 31.18 -0.84 15.19
C PRO A 206 32.49 -0.96 14.39
N ASN A 207 32.79 -2.15 13.87
CA ASN A 207 33.94 -2.40 13.00
C ASN A 207 33.70 -2.02 11.52
N GLY A 208 32.53 -1.45 11.19
CA GLY A 208 32.13 -1.05 9.85
C GLY A 208 31.59 -2.17 8.96
N GLN A 209 31.65 -3.43 9.40
CA GLN A 209 31.19 -4.58 8.62
C GLN A 209 29.68 -4.77 8.74
N CYS A 210 29.07 -5.33 7.69
CA CYS A 210 27.68 -5.78 7.74
C CYS A 210 27.60 -7.04 8.63
N PRO A 211 26.61 -7.15 9.54
CA PRO A 211 26.37 -8.38 10.29
C PRO A 211 26.22 -9.59 9.35
N SER A 212 26.92 -10.69 9.64
CA SER A 212 27.01 -11.87 8.77
C SER A 212 25.67 -12.60 8.54
N GLY A 213 24.75 -12.46 9.50
CA GLY A 213 23.42 -13.07 9.42
C GLY A 213 22.36 -12.19 8.76
N PHE A 214 22.67 -10.92 8.46
CA PHE A 214 21.70 -9.99 7.86
C PHE A 214 21.35 -10.44 6.44
N LEU A 215 20.05 -10.61 6.17
CA LEU A 215 19.52 -11.03 4.88
C LEU A 215 19.07 -9.81 4.08
N ASP A 216 18.07 -9.09 4.58
CA ASP A 216 17.58 -7.83 4.01
C ASP A 216 16.67 -7.13 5.03
N TYR A 217 16.10 -5.99 4.66
CA TYR A 217 15.00 -5.36 5.36
C TYR A 217 13.66 -5.99 4.96
N ALA A 218 12.78 -6.20 5.94
CA ALA A 218 11.46 -6.81 5.73
C ALA A 218 10.65 -6.12 4.61
N VAL A 219 10.71 -4.79 4.54
CA VAL A 219 10.04 -3.98 3.52
C VAL A 219 10.51 -4.27 2.09
N ASN A 220 11.71 -4.86 1.89
CA ASN A 220 12.24 -5.26 0.59
C ASN A 220 12.06 -6.76 0.31
N MET A 221 11.64 -7.55 1.31
CA MET A 221 11.36 -8.98 1.17
C MET A 221 9.90 -9.31 0.86
N ILE A 222 9.05 -8.28 0.74
CA ILE A 222 7.68 -8.42 0.24
C ILE A 222 7.61 -8.15 -1.26
N ASN A 223 6.70 -8.83 -1.93
CA ASN A 223 6.34 -8.63 -3.32
C ASN A 223 4.99 -7.93 -3.44
N LEU A 224 4.93 -6.96 -4.35
CA LEU A 224 3.75 -6.15 -4.62
C LEU A 224 3.29 -6.35 -6.06
N GLU A 225 1.97 -6.26 -6.27
CA GLU A 225 1.39 -6.21 -7.61
C GLU A 225 1.80 -4.93 -8.33
N GLY A 226 2.01 -4.99 -9.64
CA GLY A 226 2.49 -3.85 -10.45
C GLY A 226 1.66 -2.58 -10.27
N ARG A 227 0.33 -2.71 -10.18
CA ARG A 227 -0.61 -1.59 -9.93
C ARG A 227 -0.40 -0.88 -8.59
N ASN A 228 0.28 -1.52 -7.64
CA ASN A 228 0.51 -1.02 -6.29
C ASN A 228 1.92 -0.42 -6.09
N LEU A 229 2.77 -0.44 -7.13
CA LEU A 229 4.16 -0.02 -7.04
C LEU A 229 4.34 1.52 -7.11
N SER A 230 3.41 2.25 -7.73
CA SER A 230 3.50 3.70 -7.92
C SER A 230 2.13 4.33 -8.19
N TYR A 231 2.05 5.66 -8.07
CA TYR A 231 0.88 6.47 -8.41
C TYR A 231 -0.43 6.09 -7.67
N LEU A 232 -0.32 5.64 -6.41
CA LEU A 232 -1.49 5.40 -5.55
C LEU A 232 -1.91 6.64 -4.77
N THR A 233 -0.97 7.52 -4.43
CA THR A 233 -1.23 8.80 -3.75
C THR A 233 -1.15 9.96 -4.73
N ALA A 234 -1.71 11.12 -4.37
CA ALA A 234 -1.58 12.34 -5.16
C ALA A 234 -0.12 12.77 -5.42
N SER A 235 0.81 12.37 -4.54
CA SER A 235 2.25 12.62 -4.68
C SER A 235 2.99 11.58 -5.54
N GLY A 236 2.28 10.59 -6.09
CA GLY A 236 2.85 9.57 -6.97
C GLY A 236 3.45 8.36 -6.27
N TYR A 237 3.29 8.23 -4.94
CA TYR A 237 3.87 7.13 -4.17
C TYR A 237 3.07 5.82 -4.29
N GLY A 238 3.76 4.69 -4.21
CA GLY A 238 3.22 3.34 -4.10
C GLY A 238 3.17 2.81 -2.66
N LEU A 239 2.80 1.53 -2.49
CA LEU A 239 2.62 0.92 -1.17
C LEU A 239 3.92 0.65 -0.41
N ARG A 240 5.04 0.44 -1.12
CA ARG A 240 6.30 0.04 -0.46
C ARG A 240 6.85 1.17 0.38
N GLU A 241 6.97 2.36 -0.21
CA GLU A 241 7.49 3.56 0.41
C GLU A 241 6.50 4.25 1.35
N THR A 242 5.21 3.88 1.31
CA THR A 242 4.17 4.41 2.22
C THR A 242 3.78 3.37 3.26
N LEU A 243 2.79 2.53 2.95
CA LEU A 243 2.20 1.54 3.85
C LEU A 243 3.23 0.62 4.49
N PHE A 244 4.00 -0.11 3.69
CA PHE A 244 4.87 -1.15 4.20
C PHE A 244 6.13 -0.61 4.86
N TYR A 245 6.62 0.56 4.43
CA TYR A 245 7.63 1.29 5.19
C TYR A 245 7.09 1.83 6.51
N GLY A 246 5.82 2.27 6.57
CA GLY A 246 5.18 2.66 7.82
C GLY A 246 5.05 1.50 8.82
N LEU A 247 4.71 0.31 8.32
CA LEU A 247 4.52 -0.91 9.12
C LEU A 247 5.84 -1.55 9.57
N PHE A 248 6.78 -1.73 8.64
CA PHE A 248 8.04 -2.43 8.90
C PHE A 248 9.21 -1.49 9.19
N SER A 249 9.19 -0.27 8.66
CA SER A 249 10.31 0.68 8.75
C SER A 249 11.63 0.02 8.36
N ARG A 250 12.69 0.11 9.18
CA ARG A 250 13.96 -0.59 8.96
C ARG A 250 14.04 -1.93 9.69
N LEU A 251 12.94 -2.67 9.82
CA LEU A 251 12.93 -4.03 10.39
C LEU A 251 13.91 -4.94 9.63
N GLN A 252 14.91 -5.44 10.34
CA GLN A 252 15.99 -6.26 9.77
C GLN A 252 15.64 -7.75 9.86
N ILE A 253 15.92 -8.52 8.81
CA ILE A 253 15.74 -9.98 8.79
C ILE A 253 17.10 -10.67 8.87
N TYR A 254 17.20 -11.65 9.76
CA TYR A 254 18.41 -12.43 10.03
C TYR A 254 18.19 -13.92 9.78
N ARG A 255 19.26 -14.64 9.45
CA ARG A 255 19.21 -16.10 9.27
C ARG A 255 18.94 -16.83 10.59
N THR A 256 19.70 -16.53 11.65
CA THR A 256 19.53 -17.17 12.97
C THR A 256 19.41 -16.15 14.10
N ARG A 257 18.82 -16.58 15.21
CA ARG A 257 18.68 -15.77 16.43
C ARG A 257 20.05 -15.41 16.99
N SER A 258 21.00 -16.33 16.95
CA SER A 258 22.37 -16.09 17.42
C SER A 258 23.04 -14.96 16.64
N GLU A 259 22.94 -14.97 15.31
CA GLU A 259 23.49 -13.89 14.47
C GLU A 259 22.75 -12.57 14.66
N MET A 260 21.42 -12.62 14.84
CA MET A 260 20.62 -11.43 15.18
C MET A 260 21.08 -10.79 16.49
N LEU A 261 21.39 -11.59 17.51
CA LEU A 261 21.86 -11.09 18.80
C LEU A 261 23.28 -10.51 18.72
N LEU A 262 24.15 -11.04 17.86
CA LEU A 262 25.46 -10.44 17.58
C LEU A 262 25.33 -9.05 16.90
N ALA A 263 24.20 -8.78 16.27
CA ALA A 263 23.92 -7.54 15.56
C ALA A 263 23.17 -6.47 16.39
N LEU A 264 22.95 -6.70 17.69
CA LEU A 264 22.16 -5.80 18.56
C LEU A 264 22.59 -4.33 18.47
N SER A 265 23.89 -4.07 18.38
CA SER A 265 24.43 -2.70 18.32
C SER A 265 23.99 -1.89 17.10
N CYS A 266 23.52 -2.54 16.03
CA CYS A 266 23.09 -1.87 14.79
C CYS A 266 21.60 -2.09 14.46
N ILE A 267 20.82 -2.69 15.36
CA ILE A 267 19.36 -2.82 15.23
C ILE A 267 18.70 -1.54 15.76
N THR A 268 17.84 -0.92 14.95
CA THR A 268 17.21 0.39 15.27
C THR A 268 15.70 0.28 15.43
N ASP A 269 15.00 -0.23 14.41
CA ASP A 269 13.54 -0.36 14.41
C ASP A 269 13.05 -1.75 14.86
N GLY A 270 13.92 -2.75 14.88
CA GLY A 270 13.56 -4.12 15.23
C GLY A 270 14.29 -5.14 14.36
N ALA A 271 14.18 -6.40 14.75
CA ALA A 271 14.74 -7.51 13.99
C ALA A 271 13.92 -8.79 14.14
N LEU A 272 13.95 -9.62 13.11
CA LEU A 272 13.45 -10.99 13.12
C LEU A 272 14.56 -11.94 12.68
N SER A 273 14.57 -13.15 13.21
CA SER A 273 15.36 -14.24 12.66
C SER A 273 14.48 -15.36 12.13
N LEU A 274 14.93 -16.07 11.08
CA LEU A 274 14.14 -17.14 10.44
C LEU A 274 13.86 -18.32 11.38
N ASP A 275 14.68 -18.53 12.40
CA ASP A 275 14.47 -19.51 13.48
C ASP A 275 13.52 -19.02 14.60
N GLY A 276 12.91 -17.84 14.44
CA GLY A 276 11.82 -17.34 15.28
C GLY A 276 12.22 -16.37 16.39
N GLY A 277 13.44 -15.82 16.38
CA GLY A 277 13.81 -14.71 17.24
C GLY A 277 13.12 -13.41 16.82
N MET A 278 12.68 -12.62 17.80
CA MET A 278 12.01 -11.35 17.54
C MET A 278 12.42 -10.26 18.53
N ILE A 279 12.78 -9.11 17.98
CA ILE A 279 13.05 -7.86 18.68
C ILE A 279 12.14 -6.80 18.06
N LYS A 280 11.21 -6.26 18.85
CA LYS A 280 10.38 -5.11 18.46
C LYS A 280 11.13 -3.80 18.70
N LYS A 281 10.53 -2.69 18.24
CA LYS A 281 11.04 -1.33 18.48
C LYS A 281 11.44 -1.10 19.94
N SER A 282 12.42 -0.22 20.14
CA SER A 282 12.89 0.20 21.46
C SER A 282 13.47 -0.95 22.31
N GLY A 283 14.05 -1.97 21.67
CA GLY A 283 14.76 -3.06 22.36
C GLY A 283 13.86 -4.05 23.08
N VAL A 284 12.57 -4.13 22.73
CA VAL A 284 11.62 -5.06 23.34
C VAL A 284 11.80 -6.45 22.75
N PHE A 285 12.20 -7.42 23.57
CA PHE A 285 12.37 -8.82 23.15
C PHE A 285 11.07 -9.61 23.30
N ALA A 286 10.69 -10.35 22.27
CA ALA A 286 9.62 -11.34 22.34
C ALA A 286 10.22 -12.72 22.68
N LEU A 287 9.85 -13.26 23.84
CA LEU A 287 10.32 -14.54 24.37
C LEU A 287 9.14 -15.49 24.60
N GLY A 288 9.42 -16.80 24.62
CA GLY A 288 8.42 -17.85 24.82
C GLY A 288 8.05 -18.58 23.52
N SER A 289 7.09 -19.50 23.63
CA SER A 289 6.60 -20.26 22.48
C SER A 289 5.82 -19.38 21.51
N ARG A 290 6.10 -19.53 20.21
CA ARG A 290 5.43 -18.80 19.13
C ARG A 290 3.92 -19.04 19.14
N LYS A 291 3.14 -17.99 18.92
CA LYS A 291 1.69 -18.06 18.68
C LYS A 291 1.42 -17.67 17.25
N PHE A 292 1.34 -18.67 16.36
CA PHE A 292 0.97 -18.41 14.98
C PHE A 292 -0.52 -18.06 14.90
N HIS A 293 -0.81 -16.86 14.41
CA HIS A 293 -2.16 -16.52 13.98
C HIS A 293 -2.44 -17.24 12.65
N LYS A 294 -3.71 -17.58 12.40
CA LYS A 294 -4.08 -18.26 11.15
C LYS A 294 -3.84 -17.39 9.91
N LEU A 295 -3.87 -16.07 10.06
CA LEU A 295 -3.69 -15.08 8.99
C LEU A 295 -2.20 -14.76 8.77
N TYR A 296 -1.77 -14.73 7.50
CA TYR A 296 -0.41 -14.40 7.07
C TYR A 296 -0.43 -13.71 5.70
N LEU A 297 0.73 -13.31 5.17
CA LEU A 297 0.84 -12.68 3.83
C LEU A 297 0.82 -13.75 2.73
N ASN A 298 0.17 -13.46 1.61
CA ASN A 298 -0.01 -14.44 0.53
C ASN A 298 1.34 -14.96 -0.01
N GLU A 299 1.36 -16.22 -0.46
CA GLU A 299 2.49 -16.75 -1.23
C GLU A 299 2.57 -16.00 -2.57
N TRP A 300 3.79 -15.60 -2.97
CA TRP A 300 3.99 -15.06 -4.31
C TRP A 300 4.10 -16.23 -5.30
N ARG A 301 3.20 -16.24 -6.27
CA ARG A 301 3.29 -17.11 -7.44
C ARG A 301 3.60 -16.16 -8.57
N GLY A 302 4.87 -16.08 -8.96
CA GLY A 302 5.31 -15.17 -10.00
C GLY A 302 4.40 -15.32 -11.21
N HIS A 303 3.74 -14.23 -11.60
CA HIS A 303 3.28 -14.15 -12.98
C HIS A 303 4.55 -13.92 -13.79
N GLU A 304 5.08 -15.00 -14.37
CA GLU A 304 6.01 -14.90 -15.49
C GLU A 304 5.34 -14.06 -16.57
N LEU A 305 5.83 -12.83 -16.75
CA LEU A 305 5.74 -12.11 -18.01
C LEU A 305 7.16 -11.71 -18.35
N PHE A 306 7.92 -12.71 -18.83
CA PHE A 306 9.04 -12.44 -19.71
C PHE A 306 8.45 -11.84 -20.99
N ILE A 307 8.74 -10.57 -21.24
CA ILE A 307 8.84 -10.07 -22.61
C ILE A 307 10.28 -9.65 -22.79
N VAL A 308 11.08 -10.59 -23.29
CA VAL A 308 12.36 -10.26 -23.95
C VAL A 308 11.97 -9.62 -25.27
N TYR A 309 12.31 -8.35 -25.47
CA TYR A 309 12.36 -7.78 -26.81
C TYR A 309 13.79 -7.99 -27.32
N GLU A 310 13.91 -8.71 -28.45
CA GLU A 310 15.04 -8.50 -29.38
C GLU A 310 14.92 -7.15 -30.08
#